data_AF-A0A7S4ED55-F1
#
_entry.id   AF-A0A7S4ED55-F1
#
_cell.length_a   1.000
_cell.length_b   1.000
_cell.length_c   1.000
_cell.angle_alpha   90.00
_cell.angle_beta   90.00
_cell.angle_gamma   90.00
#
_symmetry.space_group_name_H-M   'P 1'
#
loop_
_entity.id
_entity.type
_entity.pdbx_description
1 polymer ?
#
loop_
_entity_poly.entity_id
_entity_poly.type
_entity_poly.pdbx_seq_one_letter_code
_entity_poly.pdbx_strand_id
1 'polypeptide(L)'
;LEARRREKAAGGDDGAQNAAAWEAQQARLRKAHVLCATCVGSRAAVLRGLRFTHVLVDEAAHATELAALVGLARGCRRLVLVGDDRQLPASVASRDAARDGLGASLFERL
;
A
#
# COMPACT_ATOMS: atom_id res chain seq x y z
N LEU A 1 -36.78 -23.53 -22.05
CA LEU A 1 -36.20 -22.27 -22.57
C LEU A 1 -36.36 -21.09 -21.60
N GLU A 2 -37.38 -21.07 -20.73
CA GLU A 2 -37.62 -19.96 -19.80
C GLU A 2 -36.80 -20.00 -18.50
N ALA A 3 -36.35 -21.19 -18.06
CA ALA A 3 -35.50 -21.32 -16.87
C ALA A 3 -34.10 -20.70 -17.04
N ARG A 4 -33.53 -20.71 -18.26
CA ARG A 4 -32.24 -20.06 -18.58
C ARG A 4 -32.32 -18.53 -18.72
N ARG A 5 -33.52 -17.95 -18.75
CA ARG A 5 -33.72 -16.50 -18.84
C ARG A 5 -33.75 -15.82 -17.46
N ARG A 6 -33.99 -16.57 -16.37
CA ARG A 6 -33.97 -16.03 -15.00
C ARG A 6 -32.57 -15.94 -14.39
N GLU A 7 -31.65 -16.86 -14.70
CA GLU A 7 -30.24 -16.76 -14.25
C GLU A 7 -29.49 -15.58 -14.85
N LYS A 8 -29.78 -15.19 -16.10
CA LYS A 8 -29.18 -13.99 -16.74
C LYS A 8 -29.72 -12.66 -16.20
N ALA A 9 -30.84 -12.65 -15.47
CA ALA A 9 -31.40 -11.44 -14.87
C ALA A 9 -30.82 -11.15 -13.47
N ALA A 10 -30.31 -12.16 -12.77
CA ALA A 10 -29.72 -12.01 -11.43
C ALA A 10 -28.28 -11.48 -11.46
N GLY A 11 -27.52 -11.73 -12.54
CA GLY A 11 -26.12 -11.29 -12.65
C GLY A 11 -25.88 -9.86 -13.17
N GLY A 12 -26.94 -9.09 -13.43
CA GLY A 12 -26.84 -7.73 -14.01
C GLY A 12 -26.71 -6.60 -12.98
N ASP A 13 -27.24 -6.79 -11.77
CA ASP A 13 -27.30 -5.76 -10.72
C ASP A 13 -26.01 -5.73 -9.87
N ASP A 14 -25.44 -6.91 -9.57
CA ASP A 14 -24.19 -7.04 -8.80
C ASP A 14 -23.00 -6.33 -9.44
N GLY A 15 -22.91 -6.35 -10.78
CA GLY A 15 -21.83 -5.68 -11.52
C GLY A 15 -21.95 -4.15 -11.47
N ALA A 16 -23.17 -3.63 -11.59
CA ALA A 16 -23.44 -2.20 -11.55
C ALA A 16 -23.27 -1.63 -10.13
N GLN A 17 -23.75 -2.36 -9.11
CA GLN A 17 -23.55 -1.99 -7.70
C GLN A 17 -22.08 -1.99 -7.30
N ASN A 18 -21.31 -2.99 -7.76
CA ASN A 18 -19.86 -3.03 -7.53
C ASN A 18 -19.12 -1.88 -8.22
N ALA A 19 -19.53 -1.48 -9.42
CA ALA A 19 -18.95 -0.33 -10.12
C ALA A 19 -19.24 0.99 -9.38
N ALA A 20 -20.49 1.21 -8.97
CA ALA A 20 -20.88 2.40 -8.21
C ALA A 20 -20.15 2.49 -6.86
N ALA A 21 -20.04 1.36 -6.14
CA ALA A 21 -19.29 1.28 -4.88
C ALA A 21 -17.80 1.61 -5.08
N TRP A 22 -17.20 1.10 -6.17
CA TRP A 22 -15.82 1.40 -6.53
C TRP A 22 -15.61 2.88 -6.81
N GLU A 23 -16.48 3.51 -7.59
CA GLU A 23 -16.40 4.94 -7.90
C GLU A 23 -16.54 5.80 -6.65
N ALA A 24 -17.49 5.47 -5.77
CA ALA A 24 -17.65 6.16 -4.49
C ALA A 24 -16.39 6.03 -3.61
N GLN A 25 -15.78 4.83 -3.57
CA GLN A 25 -14.51 4.62 -2.87
C GLN A 25 -13.38 5.46 -3.47
N GLN A 26 -13.25 5.48 -4.80
CA GLN A 26 -12.24 6.30 -5.49
C GLN A 26 -12.45 7.80 -5.25
N ALA A 27 -13.70 8.26 -5.22
CA ALA A 27 -14.02 9.65 -4.92
C ALA A 27 -13.60 10.03 -3.49
N ARG A 28 -13.78 9.13 -2.51
CA ARG A 28 -13.33 9.34 -1.12
C ARG A 28 -11.81 9.40 -1.03
N LEU A 29 -11.11 8.47 -1.68
CA LEU A 29 -9.64 8.42 -1.67
C LEU A 29 -9.02 9.68 -2.28
N ARG A 30 -9.59 10.20 -3.38
CA ARG A 30 -9.11 11.44 -4.03
C ARG A 30 -9.33 12.69 -3.20
N LYS A 31 -10.37 12.71 -2.35
CA LYS A 31 -10.69 13.83 -1.45
C LYS A 31 -9.93 13.77 -0.13
N ALA A 32 -9.37 12.61 0.23
CA ALA A 32 -8.65 12.45 1.47
C ALA A 32 -7.39 13.32 1.51
N HIS A 33 -7.22 14.10 2.58
CA HIS A 33 -6.00 14.89 2.80
C HIS A 33 -4.82 14.01 3.22
N VAL A 34 -5.09 12.91 3.93
CA VAL A 34 -4.11 11.94 4.41
C VAL A 34 -4.58 10.54 4.05
N LEU A 35 -3.67 9.72 3.54
CA LEU A 35 -3.90 8.31 3.24
C LEU A 35 -2.90 7.47 4.03
N CYS A 36 -3.42 6.64 4.92
CA CYS A 36 -2.62 5.70 5.69
C CYS A 36 -2.65 4.33 5.02
N ALA A 37 -1.48 3.73 4.88
CA ALA A 37 -1.31 2.37 4.39
C ALA A 37 -0.01 1.80 4.95
N THR A 38 0.11 0.47 4.98
CA THR A 38 1.42 -0.16 5.17
C THR A 38 2.33 0.17 3.99
N CYS A 39 3.65 0.08 4.16
CA CYS A 39 4.62 0.42 3.11
C CYS A 39 4.33 -0.34 1.79
N VAL A 40 4.06 -1.65 1.87
CA VAL A 40 3.66 -2.46 0.71
C VAL A 40 2.22 -2.17 0.26
N GLY A 41 1.30 -1.99 1.22
CA GLY A 41 -0.11 -1.66 0.95
C GLY A 41 -0.30 -0.35 0.19
N SER A 42 0.67 0.56 0.24
CA SER A 42 0.68 1.79 -0.56
C SER A 42 0.61 1.53 -2.07
N ARG A 43 0.89 0.31 -2.54
CA ARG A 43 0.78 -0.12 -3.95
C ARG A 43 -0.54 -0.82 -4.29
N ALA A 44 -1.50 -0.89 -3.37
CA ALA A 44 -2.80 -1.51 -3.62
C ALA A 44 -3.48 -0.96 -4.88
N ALA A 45 -4.21 -1.83 -5.60
CA ALA A 45 -4.87 -1.49 -6.86
C ALA A 45 -5.85 -0.32 -6.72
N VAL A 46 -6.49 -0.19 -5.55
CA VAL A 46 -7.39 0.92 -5.24
C VAL A 46 -6.69 2.28 -5.22
N LEU A 47 -5.38 2.32 -4.96
CA LEU A 47 -4.60 3.55 -4.95
C LEU A 47 -3.99 3.86 -6.33
N ARG A 48 -4.24 3.04 -7.37
CA ARG A 48 -3.63 3.21 -8.69
C ARG A 48 -3.92 4.61 -9.26
N GLY A 49 -2.89 5.26 -9.79
CA GLY A 49 -2.97 6.61 -10.36
C GLY A 49 -2.79 7.75 -9.36
N LEU A 50 -2.90 7.50 -8.05
CA LEU A 50 -2.58 8.52 -7.03
C LEU A 50 -1.06 8.68 -6.89
N ARG A 51 -0.58 9.91 -6.69
CA ARG A 51 0.84 10.20 -6.40
C ARG A 51 0.98 10.74 -4.99
N PHE A 52 2.04 10.33 -4.30
CA PHE A 52 2.33 10.78 -2.94
C PHE A 52 3.63 11.56 -2.95
N THR A 53 3.53 12.90 -3.02
CA THR A 53 4.70 13.78 -3.05
C THR A 53 5.30 14.02 -1.66
N HIS A 54 4.51 13.79 -0.61
CA HIS A 54 4.90 13.86 0.78
C HIS A 54 4.60 12.50 1.41
N VAL A 55 5.62 11.87 1.98
CA VAL A 55 5.49 10.55 2.61
C VAL A 55 6.07 10.64 4.01
N LEU A 56 5.27 10.20 4.99
CA LEU A 56 5.71 9.93 6.34
C LEU A 56 5.75 8.42 6.51
N VAL A 57 6.88 7.89 6.96
CA VAL A 57 7.04 6.48 7.34
C VAL A 57 7.24 6.42 8.84
N ASP A 58 6.25 5.89 9.53
CA ASP A 58 6.34 5.58 10.96
C ASP A 58 6.90 4.17 11.15
N GLU A 59 7.53 3.90 12.30
CA GLU A 59 8.25 2.66 12.59
C GLU A 59 9.28 2.29 11.50
N ALA A 60 9.97 3.29 10.97
CA ALA A 60 10.83 3.16 9.79
C ALA A 60 12.01 2.19 10.01
N ALA A 61 12.50 2.04 11.25
CA ALA A 61 13.54 1.07 11.62
C ALA A 61 13.06 -0.39 11.49
N HIS A 62 11.74 -0.62 11.58
CA HIS A 62 11.17 -1.97 11.55
C HIS A 62 10.79 -2.43 10.13
N ALA A 63 11.02 -1.59 9.12
CA ALA A 63 10.76 -1.90 7.71
C ALA A 63 12.08 -2.09 6.95
N THR A 64 12.17 -3.14 6.14
CA THR A 64 13.30 -3.27 5.20
C THR A 64 13.30 -2.06 4.26
N GLU A 65 14.49 -1.66 3.80
CA GLU A 65 14.61 -0.56 2.84
C GLU A 65 13.69 -0.78 1.62
N LEU A 66 13.63 -2.01 1.10
CA LEU A 66 12.77 -2.36 -0.03
C LEU A 66 11.29 -2.14 0.27
N ALA A 67 10.82 -2.45 1.49
CA ALA A 67 9.44 -2.21 1.88
C ALA A 67 9.13 -0.71 1.85
N ALA A 68 9.97 0.13 2.48
CA ALA A 68 9.80 1.58 2.49
C ALA A 68 9.79 2.16 1.05
N LEU A 69 10.69 1.68 0.18
CA LEU A 69 10.78 2.13 -1.21
C LEU A 69 9.48 1.93 -2.01
N VAL A 70 8.63 0.95 -1.68
CA VAL A 70 7.34 0.73 -2.37
C VAL A 70 6.46 1.98 -2.31
N GLY A 71 6.40 2.63 -1.14
CA GLY A 71 5.67 3.88 -0.92
C GLY A 71 6.37 5.08 -1.54
N LEU A 72 7.71 5.16 -1.40
CA LEU A 72 8.50 6.28 -1.92
C LEU A 72 8.48 6.36 -3.45
N ALA A 73 8.47 5.23 -4.13
CA ALA A 73 8.40 5.13 -5.59
C ALA A 73 7.10 5.69 -6.20
N ARG A 74 6.14 6.15 -5.39
CA ARG A 74 4.91 6.80 -5.83
C ARG A 74 5.05 8.31 -6.08
N GLY A 75 6.28 8.76 -6.30
CA GLY A 75 6.58 10.14 -6.64
C GLY A 75 6.93 11.02 -5.44
N CYS A 76 7.45 10.41 -4.36
CA CYS A 76 7.88 11.12 -3.16
C CYS A 76 8.92 12.20 -3.50
N ARG A 77 8.74 13.37 -2.90
CA ARG A 77 9.65 14.54 -3.00
C ARG A 77 10.04 15.07 -1.62
N ARG A 78 9.19 14.84 -0.61
CA ARG A 78 9.48 15.13 0.80
C ARG A 78 9.23 13.88 1.61
N LEU A 79 10.24 13.46 2.35
CA LEU A 79 10.22 12.26 3.16
C LEU A 79 10.48 12.64 4.61
N VAL A 80 9.65 12.12 5.52
CA VAL A 80 9.92 12.10 6.96
C VAL A 80 9.94 10.65 7.38
N LEU A 81 11.04 10.23 8.00
CA LEU A 81 11.17 8.91 8.60
C LEU A 81 11.12 9.07 10.12
N VAL A 82 10.27 8.30 10.78
CA VAL A 82 10.15 8.23 12.24
C VAL A 82 10.41 6.80 12.64
N GLY A 83 11.31 6.59 13.60
CA GLY A 83 11.70 5.26 14.06
C GLY A 83 12.79 5.35 15.13
N ASP A 84 13.14 4.20 15.68
CA ASP A 84 14.18 4.04 16.70
C ASP A 84 15.06 2.85 16.31
N ASP A 85 16.32 3.12 15.99
CA ASP A 85 17.33 2.12 15.59
C ASP A 85 17.76 1.20 16.75
N ARG A 86 17.38 1.53 17.99
CA ARG A 86 17.62 0.69 19.17
C ARG A 86 16.48 -0.29 19.45
N GLN A 87 15.37 -0.20 18.72
CA GLN A 87 14.25 -1.14 18.85
C GLN A 87 14.38 -2.32 17.87
N LEU A 88 13.27 -3.01 17.57
CA LEU A 88 13.29 -4.23 16.75
C LEU A 88 13.67 -3.89 15.28
N PRO A 89 14.64 -4.60 14.69
CA PRO A 89 15.00 -4.42 13.29
C PRO A 89 13.98 -5.09 12.37
N ALA A 90 14.08 -4.84 11.06
CA ALA A 90 13.22 -5.47 10.07
C ALA A 90 13.28 -7.01 10.13
N SER A 91 12.11 -7.65 10.09
CA SER A 91 12.01 -9.11 10.11
C SER A 91 12.42 -9.72 8.77
N VAL A 92 13.48 -10.53 8.76
CA VAL A 92 13.98 -11.24 7.58
C VAL A 92 14.02 -12.75 7.87
N ALA A 93 13.23 -13.53 7.14
CA ALA A 93 13.15 -14.98 7.34
C ALA A 93 14.42 -15.72 6.89
N SER A 94 15.08 -15.25 5.83
CA SER A 94 16.31 -15.84 5.33
C SER A 94 17.52 -15.32 6.09
N ARG A 95 18.25 -16.23 6.76
CA ARG A 95 19.48 -15.89 7.49
C ARG A 95 20.58 -15.37 6.56
N ASP A 96 20.66 -15.92 5.35
CA ASP A 96 21.63 -15.45 4.35
C ASP A 96 21.31 -14.02 3.91
N ALA A 97 20.04 -13.73 3.60
CA ALA A 97 19.65 -12.38 3.22
C ALA A 97 19.83 -11.37 4.35
N ALA A 98 19.57 -11.78 5.61
CA ALA A 98 19.82 -10.94 6.77
C ALA A 98 21.31 -10.60 6.92
N ARG A 99 22.19 -11.60 6.78
CA ARG A 99 23.65 -11.42 6.79
C ARG A 99 24.12 -10.52 5.64
N ASP A 100 23.49 -10.63 4.48
CA ASP A 100 23.82 -9.84 3.29
C ASP A 100 23.18 -8.43 3.32
N GLY A 101 22.58 -8.03 4.45
CA GLY A 101 22.16 -6.66 4.73
C GLY A 101 20.68 -6.36 4.50
N LEU A 102 19.84 -7.33 4.13
CA LEU A 102 18.39 -7.09 3.91
C LEU A 102 17.65 -6.64 5.18
N GLY A 103 18.20 -6.96 6.36
CA GLY A 103 17.65 -6.55 7.65
C GLY A 103 17.84 -5.07 7.97
N ALA A 104 18.75 -4.38 7.27
CA ALA A 104 18.96 -2.96 7.45
C ALA A 104 17.81 -2.16 6.83
N SER A 105 17.23 -1.28 7.62
CA SER A 105 16.19 -0.35 7.20
C SER A 105 16.79 0.86 6.45
N LEU A 106 15.92 1.57 5.73
CA LEU A 106 16.29 2.87 5.15
C LEU A 106 16.65 3.90 6.24
N PHE A 107 16.03 3.78 7.42
CA PHE A 107 16.25 4.67 8.56
C PHE A 107 17.66 4.50 9.13
N GLU A 108 18.10 3.27 9.34
CA GLU A 108 19.45 2.99 9.86
C GLU A 108 20.56 3.33 8.84
N ARG A 109 20.25 3.28 7.54
CA ARG A 109 21.24 3.54 6.48
C ARG A 109 21.55 5.03 6.27
N LEU A 110 20.60 5.94 6.56
CA LEU A 110 20.71 7.37 6.32
C LEU A 110 21.27 8.12 7.54
#